data_AF-A0A809PP23-F1
#
_entry.id   AF-A0A809PP23-F1
#
_cell.length_a   1.000
_cell.length_b   1.000
_cell.length_c   1.000
_cell.angle_alpha   90.00
_cell.angle_beta   90.00
_cell.angle_gamma   90.00
#
_symmetry.space_group_name_H-M   'P 1'
#
loop_
_entity.id
_entity.type
_entity.pdbx_description
1 polymer ?
#
loop_
_entity_poly.entity_id
_entity_poly.type
_entity_poly.pdbx_seq_one_letter_code
_entity_poly.pdbx_strand_id
1 'polypeptide(L)'
;MINSQSQNAGDSSTNMQAQHMVVNLVGIDEKRAREIYQEMILQSKREYTQEARNVANSRVTEFENRLMPKMAQVEGALEAFADPSFQLLLIEAQKAAASTERLADYDLLSELLIHRFQRGENRITRAGISLAVEIVDKISDEALLGLTVAHVVNTIIPNTGDIHQGLDVLNDFCKKLFYSELPKGQDWIDHLDILDAVRLNPFGGFRKLEEYYQEVLSGYVDLGIENNSANHNTAIEILNNNNLTQSILVEHALNSDFHRLCIPNKGKINELTATIQGTYEGRLVNIEQKLSDEHKQALNSIYDLYSNDGNKKQANVKSFMTEWDKRSNLKILREWWDNIPNGFSITSVGKVLAHSNAQRCDKTLPPLV
;
A
#
# COMPACT_ATOMS: atom_id res chain seq x y z
N MET A 1 -85.94 -6.00 -57.99
CA MET A 1 -84.56 -6.07 -58.52
C MET A 1 -83.96 -7.39 -58.07
N ILE A 2 -83.48 -8.20 -59.01
CA ILE A 2 -82.80 -9.48 -58.73
C ILE A 2 -81.35 -9.16 -58.38
N ASN A 3 -80.92 -9.51 -57.17
CA ASN A 3 -79.55 -9.30 -56.70
C ASN A 3 -78.75 -10.57 -56.98
N SER A 4 -78.20 -10.71 -58.20
CA SER A 4 -77.41 -11.88 -58.58
C SER A 4 -75.92 -11.58 -58.45
N GLN A 5 -75.22 -12.27 -57.54
CA GLN A 5 -73.76 -12.30 -57.48
C GLN A 5 -73.29 -13.66 -58.00
N SER A 6 -72.43 -13.68 -59.03
CA SER A 6 -71.83 -14.90 -59.59
C SER A 6 -70.36 -15.02 -59.20
N GLN A 7 -69.92 -16.21 -58.81
CA GLN A 7 -68.52 -16.52 -58.51
C GLN A 7 -68.09 -17.78 -59.27
N ASN A 8 -66.96 -17.73 -59.97
CA ASN A 8 -66.37 -18.88 -60.67
C ASN A 8 -65.05 -19.28 -59.98
N ALA A 9 -64.84 -20.57 -59.75
CA ALA A 9 -63.66 -21.16 -59.10
C ALA A 9 -62.94 -22.14 -60.04
N GLY A 10 -61.63 -22.33 -59.83
CA GLY A 10 -60.84 -23.40 -60.45
C GLY A 10 -60.58 -24.58 -59.49
N ASP A 11 -59.96 -25.65 -59.98
CA ASP A 11 -59.67 -26.83 -59.16
C ASP A 11 -58.77 -26.48 -57.96
N SER A 12 -59.13 -27.03 -56.79
CA SER A 12 -58.51 -26.79 -55.47
C SER A 12 -58.62 -25.37 -54.91
N SER A 13 -59.61 -24.57 -55.34
CA SER A 13 -59.88 -23.25 -54.74
C SER A 13 -61.00 -23.27 -53.71
N THR A 14 -60.86 -22.46 -52.66
CA THR A 14 -61.89 -22.22 -51.65
C THR A 14 -62.55 -20.87 -51.93
N ASN A 15 -63.80 -20.89 -52.39
CA ASN A 15 -64.56 -19.68 -52.64
C ASN A 15 -65.34 -19.26 -51.38
N MET A 16 -65.08 -18.05 -50.89
CA MET A 16 -65.86 -17.44 -49.82
C MET A 16 -66.64 -16.24 -50.39
N GLN A 17 -67.93 -16.17 -50.09
CA GLN A 17 -68.82 -15.10 -50.53
C GLN A 17 -69.59 -14.56 -49.32
N ALA A 18 -69.39 -13.28 -49.01
CA ALA A 18 -70.04 -12.60 -47.90
C ALA A 18 -70.44 -11.17 -48.33
N GLN A 19 -71.57 -10.66 -47.85
CA GLN A 19 -71.97 -9.25 -48.09
C GLN A 19 -71.01 -8.26 -47.41
N HIS A 20 -70.45 -8.65 -46.26
CA HIS A 20 -69.34 -7.98 -45.60
C HIS A 20 -68.33 -9.04 -45.15
N MET A 21 -67.11 -8.97 -45.66
CA MET A 21 -66.01 -9.85 -45.31
C MET A 21 -65.03 -9.07 -44.44
N VAL A 22 -64.96 -9.40 -43.14
CA VAL A 22 -63.92 -8.85 -42.26
C VAL A 22 -62.74 -9.83 -42.30
N VAL A 23 -61.75 -9.51 -43.13
CA VAL A 23 -60.48 -10.24 -43.16
C VAL A 23 -59.64 -9.71 -41.99
N ASN A 24 -59.61 -10.43 -40.87
CA ASN A 24 -58.57 -10.22 -39.87
C ASN A 24 -57.26 -10.70 -40.49
N LEU A 25 -56.44 -9.79 -41.04
CA LEU A 25 -55.08 -10.14 -41.44
C LEU A 25 -54.37 -10.75 -40.23
N VAL A 26 -54.08 -12.05 -40.30
CA VAL A 26 -53.21 -12.74 -39.34
C VAL A 26 -51.77 -12.37 -39.72
N GLY A 27 -51.37 -11.16 -39.33
CA GLY A 27 -50.04 -10.60 -39.54
C GLY A 27 -49.70 -9.64 -38.41
N ILE A 28 -48.41 -9.52 -38.10
CA ILE A 28 -47.93 -8.54 -37.12
C ILE A 28 -47.94 -7.17 -37.81
N ASP A 29 -48.77 -6.25 -37.33
CA ASP A 29 -48.72 -4.85 -37.77
C ASP A 29 -47.50 -4.13 -37.15
N GLU A 30 -47.13 -2.97 -37.69
CA GLU A 30 -45.95 -2.22 -37.21
C GLU A 30 -46.04 -1.90 -35.71
N LYS A 31 -47.25 -1.59 -35.23
CA LYS A 31 -47.52 -1.34 -33.81
C LYS A 31 -47.17 -2.56 -32.97
N ARG A 32 -47.64 -3.75 -33.36
CA ARG A 32 -47.35 -5.00 -32.66
C ARG A 32 -45.87 -5.37 -32.77
N ALA A 33 -45.21 -5.12 -33.90
CA ALA A 33 -43.77 -5.32 -34.04
C ALA A 33 -42.97 -4.42 -33.09
N ARG A 34 -43.37 -3.15 -32.93
CA ARG A 34 -42.78 -2.19 -31.99
C ARG A 34 -43.01 -2.60 -30.54
N GLU A 35 -44.21 -3.07 -30.19
CA GLU A 35 -44.51 -3.60 -28.86
C GLU A 35 -43.65 -4.81 -28.52
N ILE A 36 -43.52 -5.78 -29.43
CA ILE A 36 -42.65 -6.95 -29.25
C ILE A 36 -41.20 -6.50 -29.02
N TYR A 37 -40.69 -5.54 -29.80
CA TYR A 37 -39.34 -5.03 -29.62
C TYR A 37 -39.14 -4.33 -28.26
N GLN A 38 -40.14 -3.57 -27.80
CA GLN A 38 -40.12 -2.96 -26.46
C GLN A 38 -40.18 -4.00 -25.34
N GLU A 39 -41.04 -5.03 -25.47
CA GLU A 39 -41.14 -6.15 -24.55
C GLU A 39 -39.81 -6.91 -24.46
N MET A 40 -39.17 -7.19 -25.60
CA MET A 40 -37.84 -7.81 -25.66
C MET A 40 -36.78 -6.94 -24.98
N ILE A 41 -36.76 -5.62 -25.23
CA ILE A 41 -35.83 -4.71 -24.53
C ILE A 41 -36.05 -4.75 -23.02
N LEU A 42 -37.30 -4.75 -22.55
CA LEU A 42 -37.62 -4.81 -21.12
C LEU A 42 -37.21 -6.15 -20.51
N GLN A 43 -37.42 -7.26 -21.20
CA GLN A 43 -36.97 -8.58 -20.77
C GLN A 43 -35.45 -8.62 -20.67
N SER A 44 -34.74 -8.23 -21.74
CA SER A 44 -33.27 -8.19 -21.73
C SER A 44 -32.72 -7.27 -20.65
N LYS A 45 -33.34 -6.10 -20.41
CA LYS A 45 -32.97 -5.23 -19.26
C LYS A 45 -33.13 -5.94 -17.93
N ARG A 46 -34.22 -6.68 -17.70
CA ARG A 46 -34.42 -7.46 -16.46
C ARG A 46 -33.36 -8.54 -16.31
N GLU A 47 -33.07 -9.28 -17.38
CA GLU A 47 -32.07 -10.36 -17.38
C GLU A 47 -30.67 -9.81 -17.09
N TYR A 48 -30.22 -8.78 -17.82
CA TYR A 48 -28.92 -8.14 -17.57
C TYR A 48 -28.83 -7.51 -16.18
N THR A 49 -29.93 -6.93 -15.66
CA THR A 49 -29.96 -6.40 -14.29
C THR A 49 -29.81 -7.52 -13.26
N GLN A 50 -30.45 -8.67 -13.49
CA GLN A 50 -30.35 -9.82 -12.59
C GLN A 50 -28.95 -10.42 -12.63
N GLU A 51 -28.34 -10.54 -13.80
CA GLU A 51 -26.96 -11.00 -13.96
C GLU A 51 -25.97 -10.07 -13.24
N ALA A 52 -26.06 -8.75 -13.48
CA ALA A 52 -25.24 -7.77 -12.80
C ALA A 52 -25.41 -7.83 -11.27
N ARG A 53 -26.64 -8.04 -10.78
CA ARG A 53 -26.91 -8.23 -9.35
C ARG A 53 -26.28 -9.50 -8.79
N ASN A 54 -26.33 -10.61 -9.54
CA ASN A 54 -25.71 -11.87 -9.12
C ASN A 54 -24.18 -11.72 -9.02
N VAL A 55 -23.56 -11.06 -10.00
CA VAL A 55 -22.12 -10.77 -9.98
C VAL A 55 -21.76 -9.88 -8.79
N ALA A 56 -22.49 -8.78 -8.59
CA ALA A 56 -22.27 -7.88 -7.46
C ALA A 56 -22.38 -8.61 -6.10
N ASN A 57 -23.41 -9.44 -5.91
CA ASN A 57 -23.58 -10.23 -4.70
C ASN A 57 -22.42 -11.22 -4.50
N SER A 58 -21.98 -11.90 -5.56
CA SER A 58 -20.85 -12.83 -5.48
C SER A 58 -19.57 -12.13 -5.05
N ARG A 59 -19.29 -10.94 -5.59
CA ARG A 59 -18.12 -10.13 -5.23
C ARG A 59 -18.17 -9.66 -3.77
N VAL A 60 -19.35 -9.24 -3.30
CA VAL A 60 -19.57 -8.87 -1.89
C VAL A 60 -19.34 -10.06 -0.98
N THR A 61 -19.89 -11.24 -1.31
CA THR A 61 -19.69 -12.46 -0.52
C THR A 61 -18.21 -12.86 -0.48
N GLU A 62 -17.48 -12.71 -1.59
CA GLU A 62 -16.04 -13.00 -1.60
C GLU A 62 -15.27 -12.03 -0.68
N PHE A 63 -15.58 -10.74 -0.73
CA PHE A 63 -15.02 -9.75 0.19
C PHE A 63 -15.31 -10.08 1.66
N GLU A 64 -16.56 -10.38 2.01
CA GLU A 64 -16.96 -10.75 3.37
C GLU A 64 -16.23 -11.99 3.88
N ASN A 65 -16.04 -13.00 3.02
CA ASN A 65 -15.30 -14.21 3.34
C ASN A 65 -13.82 -13.95 3.64
N ARG A 66 -13.22 -12.86 3.13
CA ARG A 66 -11.85 -12.43 3.47
C ARG A 66 -11.81 -11.56 4.72
N LEU A 67 -12.83 -10.73 4.93
CA LEU A 67 -12.93 -9.82 6.08
C LEU A 67 -13.15 -10.57 7.39
N MET A 68 -14.13 -11.48 7.44
CA MET A 68 -14.59 -12.12 8.68
C MET A 68 -13.48 -12.88 9.42
N PRO A 69 -12.63 -13.69 8.76
CA PRO A 69 -11.52 -14.36 9.44
C PRO A 69 -10.51 -13.39 10.04
N LYS A 70 -10.24 -12.25 9.39
CA LYS A 70 -9.29 -11.26 9.90
C LYS A 70 -9.87 -10.51 11.11
N MET A 71 -11.16 -10.16 11.07
CA MET A 71 -11.84 -9.54 12.20
C MET A 71 -11.89 -10.48 13.42
N ALA A 72 -12.13 -11.78 13.22
CA ALA A 72 -12.15 -12.76 14.31
C ALA A 72 -10.78 -12.95 15.00
N GLN A 73 -9.67 -12.63 14.32
CA GLN A 73 -8.32 -12.70 14.89
C GLN A 73 -7.96 -11.47 15.73
N VAL A 74 -8.71 -10.37 15.61
CA VAL A 74 -8.46 -9.13 16.35
C VAL A 74 -9.44 -9.05 17.52
N GLU A 75 -8.91 -9.02 18.74
CA GLU A 75 -9.70 -8.94 19.96
C GLU A 75 -10.63 -7.71 19.94
N GLY A 76 -11.92 -7.92 20.23
CA GLY A 76 -12.94 -6.87 20.23
C GLY A 76 -13.41 -6.41 18.84
N ALA A 77 -12.81 -6.84 17.73
CA ALA A 77 -13.14 -6.30 16.40
C ALA A 77 -14.57 -6.63 15.94
N LEU A 78 -15.15 -7.73 16.43
CA LEU A 78 -16.55 -8.06 16.14
C LEU A 78 -17.55 -7.10 16.81
N GLU A 79 -17.16 -6.41 17.88
CA GLU A 79 -18.01 -5.41 18.53
C GLU A 79 -18.18 -4.16 17.66
N ALA A 80 -17.26 -3.92 16.72
CA ALA A 80 -17.33 -2.82 15.76
C ALA A 80 -18.62 -2.87 14.93
N PHE A 81 -19.18 -4.06 14.68
CA PHE A 81 -20.43 -4.22 13.94
C PHE A 81 -21.64 -3.62 14.68
N ALA A 82 -21.58 -3.37 15.99
CA ALA A 82 -22.63 -2.65 16.70
C ALA A 82 -22.59 -1.13 16.46
N ASP A 83 -21.47 -0.57 15.97
CA ASP A 83 -21.31 0.86 15.75
C ASP A 83 -21.96 1.31 14.42
N PRO A 84 -22.89 2.29 14.44
CA PRO A 84 -23.53 2.80 13.23
C PRO A 84 -22.54 3.39 12.22
N SER A 85 -21.45 4.02 12.67
CA SER A 85 -20.46 4.59 11.76
C SER A 85 -19.64 3.51 11.05
N PHE A 86 -19.35 2.40 11.72
CA PHE A 86 -18.71 1.24 11.11
C PHE A 86 -19.65 0.53 10.13
N GLN A 87 -20.94 0.39 10.46
CA GLN A 87 -21.95 -0.16 9.54
C GLN A 87 -22.06 0.62 8.23
N LEU A 88 -22.05 1.96 8.29
CA LEU A 88 -22.02 2.79 7.08
C LEU A 88 -20.75 2.57 6.26
N LEU A 89 -19.59 2.47 6.92
CA LEU A 89 -18.32 2.19 6.24
C LEU A 89 -18.32 0.80 5.58
N LEU A 90 -18.89 -0.21 6.24
CA LEU A 90 -19.04 -1.55 5.70
C LEU A 90 -19.89 -1.54 4.42
N ILE A 91 -20.97 -0.77 4.40
CA ILE A 91 -21.80 -0.60 3.20
C ILE A 91 -20.98 0.04 2.06
N GLU A 92 -20.17 1.06 2.34
CA GLU A 92 -19.29 1.65 1.31
C GLU A 92 -18.24 0.65 0.81
N ALA A 93 -17.66 -0.17 1.70
CA ALA A 93 -16.73 -1.23 1.31
C ALA A 93 -17.42 -2.30 0.44
N GLN A 94 -18.66 -2.70 0.77
CA GLN A 94 -19.44 -3.64 -0.04
C GLN A 94 -19.76 -3.05 -1.43
N LYS A 95 -20.07 -1.75 -1.53
CA LYS A 95 -20.26 -1.08 -2.83
C LYS A 95 -18.98 -1.10 -3.66
N ALA A 96 -17.84 -0.75 -3.06
CA ALA A 96 -16.55 -0.79 -3.74
C ALA A 96 -16.20 -2.23 -4.20
N ALA A 97 -16.42 -3.23 -3.33
CA ALA A 97 -16.22 -4.63 -3.66
C ALA A 97 -17.12 -5.12 -4.81
N ALA A 98 -18.38 -4.69 -4.85
CA ALA A 98 -19.30 -5.01 -5.94
C ALA A 98 -18.83 -4.42 -7.29
N SER A 99 -18.27 -3.22 -7.27
CA SER A 99 -17.81 -2.49 -8.45
C SER A 99 -16.49 -3.00 -9.02
N THR A 100 -15.55 -3.42 -8.17
CA THR A 100 -14.22 -3.87 -8.62
C THR A 100 -14.21 -5.31 -9.14
N GLU A 101 -13.32 -5.57 -10.09
CA GLU A 101 -13.04 -6.91 -10.64
C GLU A 101 -11.75 -7.50 -10.07
N ARG A 102 -10.99 -6.72 -9.27
CA ARG A 102 -9.67 -7.10 -8.80
C ARG A 102 -9.77 -7.78 -7.45
N LEU A 103 -9.32 -9.04 -7.40
CA LEU A 103 -9.29 -9.81 -6.15
C LEU A 103 -8.39 -9.17 -5.07
N ALA A 104 -7.38 -8.39 -5.48
CA ALA A 104 -6.51 -7.64 -4.59
C ALA A 104 -7.27 -6.60 -3.73
N ASP A 105 -8.31 -6.01 -4.30
CA ASP A 105 -9.08 -4.94 -3.67
C ASP A 105 -9.88 -5.45 -2.48
N TYR A 106 -10.35 -6.70 -2.52
CA TYR A 106 -11.05 -7.33 -1.39
C TYR A 106 -10.15 -7.45 -0.17
N ASP A 107 -8.88 -7.80 -0.37
CA ASP A 107 -7.90 -7.83 0.72
C ASP A 107 -7.59 -6.42 1.24
N LEU A 108 -7.42 -5.45 0.34
CA LEU A 108 -7.16 -4.05 0.71
C LEU A 108 -8.32 -3.46 1.51
N LEU A 109 -9.56 -3.63 1.05
CA LEU A 109 -10.77 -3.21 1.77
C LEU A 109 -10.85 -3.86 3.16
N SER A 110 -10.44 -5.13 3.27
CA SER A 110 -10.40 -5.83 4.55
C SER A 110 -9.38 -5.22 5.51
N GLU A 111 -8.17 -4.90 5.04
CA GLU A 111 -7.15 -4.22 5.86
C GLU A 111 -7.65 -2.82 6.30
N LEU A 112 -8.29 -2.05 5.41
CA LEU A 112 -8.83 -0.73 5.73
C LEU A 112 -9.87 -0.78 6.86
N LEU A 113 -10.77 -1.78 6.85
CA LEU A 113 -11.75 -1.95 7.93
C LEU A 113 -11.11 -2.35 9.26
N ILE A 114 -10.05 -3.16 9.25
CA ILE A 114 -9.30 -3.51 10.46
C ILE A 114 -8.62 -2.26 11.04
N HIS A 115 -8.00 -1.44 10.20
CA HIS A 115 -7.44 -0.14 10.61
C HIS A 115 -8.48 0.77 11.23
N ARG A 116 -9.71 0.77 10.69
CA ARG A 116 -10.81 1.57 11.26
C ARG A 116 -11.13 1.16 12.68
N PHE A 117 -11.16 -0.15 12.95
CA PHE A 117 -11.39 -0.67 14.28
C PHE A 117 -10.27 -0.27 15.25
N GLN A 118 -9.01 -0.52 14.87
CA GLN A 118 -7.85 -0.25 15.71
C GLN A 118 -7.66 1.25 16.04
N ARG A 119 -8.20 2.16 15.23
CA ARG A 119 -7.99 3.61 15.34
C ARG A 119 -9.28 4.43 15.49
N GLY A 120 -10.34 3.82 16.03
CA GLY A 120 -11.72 4.33 16.05
C GLY A 120 -11.96 5.72 16.68
N GLU A 121 -11.00 6.27 17.42
CA GLU A 121 -11.15 7.57 18.10
C GLU A 121 -10.62 8.77 17.29
N ASN A 122 -9.66 8.57 16.39
CA ASN A 122 -9.05 9.68 15.65
C ASN A 122 -9.91 10.08 14.43
N ARG A 123 -10.59 11.23 14.52
CA ARG A 123 -11.46 11.76 13.46
C ARG A 123 -10.76 11.94 12.11
N ILE A 124 -9.49 12.35 12.11
CA ILE A 124 -8.71 12.57 10.87
C ILE A 124 -8.42 11.23 10.20
N THR A 125 -7.96 10.24 10.97
CA THR A 125 -7.72 8.89 10.46
C THR A 125 -9.00 8.23 9.99
N ARG A 126 -10.12 8.42 10.70
CA ARG A 126 -11.44 7.93 10.28
C ARG A 126 -11.84 8.49 8.91
N ALA A 127 -11.72 9.80 8.70
CA ALA A 127 -12.03 10.41 7.41
C ALA A 127 -11.12 9.88 6.30
N GLY A 128 -9.82 9.73 6.58
CA GLY A 128 -8.85 9.13 5.65
C GLY A 128 -9.22 7.71 5.23
N ILE A 129 -9.60 6.85 6.19
CA ILE A 129 -10.03 5.48 5.91
C ILE A 129 -11.34 5.44 5.13
N SER A 130 -12.32 6.28 5.49
CA SER A 130 -13.60 6.34 4.78
C SER A 130 -13.40 6.71 3.31
N LEU A 131 -12.65 7.76 3.03
CA LEU A 131 -12.33 8.16 1.65
C LEU A 131 -11.48 7.12 0.93
N ALA A 132 -10.54 6.47 1.62
CA ALA A 132 -9.74 5.38 1.05
C ALA A 132 -10.63 4.24 0.54
N VAL A 133 -11.61 3.80 1.34
CA VAL A 133 -12.58 2.76 0.96
C VAL A 133 -13.37 3.16 -0.29
N GLU A 134 -13.80 4.42 -0.39
CA GLU A 134 -14.60 4.93 -1.52
C GLU A 134 -13.84 5.02 -2.86
N ILE A 135 -12.51 4.93 -2.85
CA ILE A 135 -11.68 5.06 -4.06
C ILE A 135 -10.93 3.78 -4.43
N VAL A 136 -11.05 2.70 -3.65
CA VAL A 136 -10.37 1.42 -3.96
C VAL A 136 -10.76 0.90 -5.34
N ASP A 137 -12.04 0.96 -5.72
CA ASP A 137 -12.51 0.51 -7.02
C ASP A 137 -12.09 1.43 -8.18
N LYS A 138 -11.64 2.65 -7.87
CA LYS A 138 -11.29 3.70 -8.86
C LYS A 138 -9.78 3.83 -9.08
N ILE A 139 -8.97 3.54 -8.06
CA ILE A 139 -7.50 3.63 -8.18
C ILE A 139 -6.99 2.53 -9.12
N SER A 140 -6.08 2.85 -10.04
CA SER A 140 -5.44 1.83 -10.87
C SER A 140 -4.38 1.06 -10.07
N ASP A 141 -4.12 -0.20 -10.45
CA ASP A 141 -3.10 -1.02 -9.78
C ASP A 141 -1.71 -0.36 -9.86
N GLU A 142 -1.40 0.24 -11.01
CA GLU A 142 -0.17 0.99 -11.24
C GLU A 142 -0.06 2.20 -10.29
N ALA A 143 -1.11 3.02 -10.17
CA ALA A 143 -1.12 4.17 -9.27
C ALA A 143 -1.02 3.75 -7.80
N LEU A 144 -1.74 2.69 -7.40
CA LEU A 144 -1.67 2.13 -6.06
C LEU A 144 -0.27 1.61 -5.73
N LEU A 145 0.39 0.92 -6.67
CA LEU A 145 1.77 0.46 -6.52
C LEU A 145 2.72 1.64 -6.33
N GLY A 146 2.69 2.64 -7.21
CA GLY A 146 3.54 3.82 -7.11
C GLY A 146 3.36 4.57 -5.79
N LEU A 147 2.12 4.76 -5.37
CA LEU A 147 1.76 5.35 -4.08
C LEU A 147 2.34 4.54 -2.90
N THR A 148 2.19 3.22 -2.94
CA THR A 148 2.67 2.31 -1.89
C THR A 148 4.18 2.38 -1.74
N VAL A 149 4.90 2.31 -2.85
CA VAL A 149 6.36 2.36 -2.86
C VAL A 149 6.86 3.74 -2.40
N ALA A 150 6.23 4.82 -2.87
CA ALA A 150 6.60 6.17 -2.44
C ALA A 150 6.37 6.41 -0.95
N HIS A 151 5.29 5.85 -0.39
CA HIS A 151 5.02 5.92 1.04
C HIS A 151 6.06 5.15 1.86
N VAL A 152 6.37 3.94 1.44
CA VAL A 152 7.34 3.03 2.08
C VAL A 152 8.72 3.65 2.17
N VAL A 153 9.23 4.23 1.07
CA VAL A 153 10.56 4.87 1.02
C VAL A 153 10.70 5.91 2.14
N ASN A 154 9.62 6.64 2.43
CA ASN A 154 9.61 7.70 3.42
C ASN A 154 9.35 7.23 4.86
N THR A 155 8.99 5.96 5.06
CA THR A 155 8.44 5.48 6.35
C THR A 155 9.25 4.32 6.93
N ILE A 156 9.87 3.50 6.08
CA ILE A 156 10.53 2.27 6.51
C ILE A 156 12.04 2.39 6.33
N ILE A 157 12.74 2.24 7.45
CA ILE A 157 14.20 2.23 7.53
C ILE A 157 14.68 0.98 8.27
N PRO A 158 15.85 0.44 7.94
CA PRO A 158 16.44 -0.66 8.71
C PRO A 158 16.69 -0.25 10.16
N ASN A 159 16.40 -1.17 11.09
CA ASN A 159 16.78 -1.01 12.49
C ASN A 159 18.22 -1.47 12.76
N THR A 160 18.76 -2.36 11.91
CA THR A 160 20.12 -2.87 12.05
C THR A 160 21.16 -1.80 11.73
N GLY A 161 22.25 -1.80 12.47
CA GLY A 161 23.44 -1.01 12.16
C GLY A 161 24.32 -1.63 11.07
N ASP A 162 24.12 -2.90 10.73
CA ASP A 162 24.89 -3.58 9.69
C ASP A 162 24.40 -3.15 8.30
N ILE A 163 25.33 -2.63 7.48
CA ILE A 163 25.01 -2.03 6.18
C ILE A 163 24.47 -3.09 5.22
N HIS A 164 25.12 -4.24 5.11
CA HIS A 164 24.73 -5.27 4.15
C HIS A 164 23.42 -5.93 4.54
N GLN A 165 23.26 -6.27 5.83
CA GLN A 165 22.01 -6.80 6.36
C GLN A 165 20.86 -5.80 6.19
N GLY A 166 21.10 -4.51 6.45
CA GLY A 166 20.10 -3.46 6.27
C GLY A 166 19.64 -3.35 4.81
N LEU A 167 20.59 -3.38 3.87
CA LEU A 167 20.29 -3.36 2.44
C LEU A 167 19.59 -4.65 1.98
N ASP A 168 19.95 -5.82 2.52
CA ASP A 168 19.28 -7.09 2.19
C ASP A 168 17.82 -7.08 2.65
N VAL A 169 17.56 -6.59 3.86
CA VAL A 169 16.19 -6.45 4.39
C VAL A 169 15.37 -5.49 3.52
N LEU A 170 15.93 -4.35 3.11
CA LEU A 170 15.23 -3.43 2.19
C LEU A 170 14.98 -4.06 0.82
N ASN A 171 15.94 -4.80 0.29
CA ASN A 171 15.80 -5.47 -1.00
C ASN A 171 14.71 -6.55 -0.98
N ASP A 172 14.67 -7.35 0.07
CA ASP A 172 13.66 -8.40 0.27
C ASP A 172 12.29 -7.78 0.50
N PHE A 173 12.23 -6.64 1.18
CA PHE A 173 11.00 -5.90 1.35
C PHE A 173 10.48 -5.34 0.02
N CYS A 174 11.34 -4.70 -0.78
CA CYS A 174 10.97 -4.24 -2.13
C CYS A 174 10.49 -5.38 -3.02
N LYS A 175 11.11 -6.57 -2.92
CA LYS A 175 10.70 -7.77 -3.64
C LYS A 175 9.23 -8.14 -3.37
N LYS A 176 8.77 -8.02 -2.12
CA LYS A 176 7.39 -8.33 -1.74
C LYS A 176 6.42 -7.26 -2.24
N LEU A 177 6.86 -6.00 -2.32
CA LEU A 177 6.04 -4.87 -2.76
C LEU A 177 5.87 -4.78 -4.27
N PHE A 178 6.89 -5.16 -5.04
CA PHE A 178 6.88 -5.03 -6.50
C PHE A 178 6.12 -6.20 -7.15
N TYR A 179 4.80 -6.20 -6.99
CA TYR A 179 3.90 -7.19 -7.59
C TYR A 179 3.63 -6.94 -9.09
N SER A 180 4.01 -5.78 -9.62
CA SER A 180 4.02 -5.44 -11.05
C SER A 180 5.14 -4.45 -11.37
N GLU A 181 5.29 -4.07 -12.65
CA GLU A 181 6.22 -3.02 -13.06
C GLU A 181 5.85 -1.69 -12.39
N LEU A 182 6.86 -0.94 -11.94
CA LEU A 182 6.64 0.37 -11.31
C LEU A 182 6.15 1.40 -12.33
N PRO A 183 5.23 2.28 -11.94
CA PRO A 183 4.65 3.26 -12.83
C PRO A 183 5.69 4.16 -13.51
N LYS A 184 5.39 4.60 -14.74
CA LYS A 184 6.23 5.56 -15.47
C LYS A 184 5.40 6.75 -15.93
N GLY A 185 6.06 7.89 -16.13
CA GLY A 185 5.40 9.11 -16.56
C GLY A 185 4.61 9.80 -15.44
N GLN A 186 3.66 10.66 -15.82
CA GLN A 186 2.91 11.54 -14.93
C GLN A 186 1.47 11.05 -14.67
N ASP A 187 0.90 10.27 -15.58
CA ASP A 187 -0.52 9.88 -15.57
C ASP A 187 -0.95 9.20 -14.25
N TRP A 188 -0.12 8.33 -13.69
CA TRP A 188 -0.41 7.67 -12.42
C TRP A 188 -0.44 8.66 -11.24
N ILE A 189 0.36 9.74 -11.28
CA ILE A 189 0.39 10.78 -10.25
C ILE A 189 -0.85 11.68 -10.39
N ASP A 190 -1.20 12.06 -11.62
CA ASP A 190 -2.41 12.84 -11.89
C ASP A 190 -3.66 12.06 -11.48
N HIS A 191 -3.68 10.74 -11.73
CA HIS A 191 -4.74 9.84 -11.25
C HIS A 191 -4.85 9.85 -9.72
N LEU A 192 -3.72 9.82 -9.00
CA LEU A 192 -3.70 9.91 -7.55
C LEU A 192 -4.16 11.29 -7.04
N ASP A 193 -3.85 12.37 -7.75
CA ASP A 193 -4.25 13.74 -7.37
C ASP A 193 -5.76 13.92 -7.55
N ILE A 194 -6.33 13.42 -8.65
CA ILE A 194 -7.79 13.40 -8.91
C ILE A 194 -8.54 12.64 -7.82
N LEU A 195 -7.96 11.56 -7.30
CA LEU A 195 -8.53 10.76 -6.21
C LEU A 195 -8.19 11.28 -4.81
N ASP A 196 -7.61 12.48 -4.70
CA ASP A 196 -7.21 13.08 -3.43
C ASP A 196 -6.20 12.25 -2.61
N ALA A 197 -5.50 11.30 -3.23
CA ALA A 197 -4.49 10.47 -2.57
C ALA A 197 -3.13 11.18 -2.45
N VAL A 198 -2.85 12.11 -3.37
CA VAL A 198 -1.66 12.98 -3.30
C VAL A 198 -2.04 14.45 -3.52
N ARG A 199 -1.08 15.33 -3.27
CA ARG A 199 -1.10 16.72 -3.70
C ARG A 199 0.15 16.98 -4.51
N LEU A 200 -0.01 17.28 -5.79
CA LEU A 200 1.09 17.69 -6.66
C LEU A 200 1.80 18.90 -6.08
N ASN A 201 3.13 18.86 -6.07
CA ASN A 201 3.93 20.04 -5.80
C ASN A 201 4.38 20.61 -7.16
N PRO A 202 3.83 21.77 -7.59
CA PRO A 202 4.19 22.38 -8.86
C PRO A 202 5.63 22.92 -8.86
N PHE A 203 6.27 23.03 -7.69
CA PHE A 203 7.62 23.56 -7.54
C PHE A 203 8.57 22.50 -6.97
N GLY A 204 9.35 21.88 -7.87
CA GLY A 204 10.44 20.98 -7.52
C GLY A 204 10.09 19.48 -7.62
N GLY A 205 11.13 18.67 -7.79
CA GLY A 205 11.05 17.21 -7.76
C GLY A 205 11.37 16.66 -6.37
N PHE A 206 11.27 15.34 -6.24
CA PHE A 206 11.89 14.66 -5.10
C PHE A 206 13.40 14.84 -5.10
N ARG A 207 13.99 14.87 -3.91
CA ARG A 207 15.45 14.69 -3.76
C ARG A 207 15.84 13.33 -4.35
N LYS A 208 17.05 13.24 -4.90
CA LYS A 208 17.54 11.98 -5.44
C LYS A 208 17.60 10.94 -4.33
N LEU A 209 17.42 9.67 -4.68
CA LEU A 209 17.36 8.58 -3.72
C LEU A 209 18.65 8.51 -2.87
N GLU A 210 19.79 8.73 -3.52
CA GLU A 210 21.11 8.85 -2.88
C GLU A 210 21.12 9.99 -1.83
N GLU A 211 20.60 11.16 -2.18
CA GLU A 211 20.56 12.32 -1.29
C GLU A 211 19.65 12.09 -0.08
N TYR A 212 18.55 11.38 -0.28
CA TYR A 212 17.63 11.03 0.80
C TYR A 212 18.25 10.00 1.76
N TYR A 213 18.74 8.87 1.24
CA TYR A 213 19.25 7.81 2.11
C TYR A 213 20.60 8.11 2.76
N GLN A 214 21.45 8.99 2.19
CA GLN A 214 22.65 9.43 2.90
C GLN A 214 22.34 10.24 4.17
N GLU A 215 21.20 10.93 4.21
CA GLU A 215 20.75 11.68 5.38
C GLU A 215 20.05 10.75 6.39
N VAL A 216 19.12 9.92 5.91
CA VAL A 216 18.30 9.05 6.76
C VAL A 216 19.11 7.90 7.37
N LEU A 217 20.11 7.40 6.64
CA LEU A 217 21.04 6.37 7.07
C LEU A 217 22.44 6.95 7.28
N SER A 218 22.53 8.13 7.91
CA SER A 218 23.81 8.80 8.15
C SER A 218 24.83 7.90 8.87
N GLY A 219 24.39 7.01 9.76
CA GLY A 219 25.25 6.05 10.46
C GLY A 219 25.85 4.95 9.57
N TYR A 220 25.42 4.81 8.32
CA TYR A 220 26.03 3.92 7.32
C TYR A 220 27.12 4.60 6.49
N VAL A 221 27.02 5.92 6.31
CA VAL A 221 27.88 6.68 5.37
C VAL A 221 28.85 7.63 6.09
N ASP A 222 28.54 8.06 7.31
CA ASP A 222 29.43 8.86 8.13
C ASP A 222 30.71 8.08 8.44
N LEU A 223 31.84 8.79 8.44
CA LEU A 223 33.15 8.15 8.46
C LEU A 223 33.42 7.29 9.69
N GLY A 224 32.88 7.66 10.84
CA GLY A 224 33.29 7.07 12.10
C GLY A 224 34.61 7.67 12.61
N ILE A 225 35.31 6.88 13.42
CA ILE A 225 36.55 7.26 14.11
C ILE A 225 37.71 6.51 13.48
N GLU A 226 38.77 7.23 13.11
CA GLU A 226 39.95 6.66 12.46
C GLU A 226 40.68 5.68 13.40
N ASN A 227 41.12 4.55 12.83
CA ASN A 227 41.80 3.49 13.55
C ASN A 227 43.07 4.01 14.25
N ASN A 228 43.29 3.59 15.49
CA ASN A 228 44.46 3.98 16.30
C ASN A 228 44.65 5.50 16.51
N SER A 229 43.61 6.31 16.26
CA SER A 229 43.62 7.73 16.57
C SER A 229 43.44 8.00 18.06
N ALA A 230 43.75 9.23 18.51
CA ALA A 230 43.46 9.66 19.88
C ALA A 230 41.95 9.54 20.19
N ASN A 231 41.09 9.91 19.23
CA ASN A 231 39.64 9.78 19.34
C ASN A 231 39.20 8.31 19.48
N HIS A 232 39.90 7.37 18.84
CA HIS A 232 39.60 5.94 18.99
C HIS A 232 39.85 5.48 20.42
N ASN A 233 41.00 5.85 21.01
CA ASN A 233 41.29 5.55 22.41
C ASN A 233 40.25 6.19 23.35
N THR A 234 39.88 7.46 23.12
CA THR A 234 38.84 8.14 23.89
C THR A 234 37.49 7.42 23.79
N ALA A 235 37.10 6.93 22.61
CA ALA A 235 35.86 6.19 22.45
C ALA A 235 35.86 4.87 23.25
N ILE A 236 36.99 4.14 23.25
CA ILE A 236 37.15 2.93 24.06
C ILE A 236 37.08 3.23 25.56
N GLU A 237 37.70 4.33 26.01
CA GLU A 237 37.60 4.79 27.40
C GLU A 237 36.15 5.14 27.79
N ILE A 238 35.41 5.84 26.94
CA ILE A 238 33.99 6.17 27.17
C ILE A 238 33.17 4.87 27.33
N LEU A 239 33.38 3.88 26.46
CA LEU A 239 32.67 2.60 26.53
C LEU A 239 32.98 1.87 27.85
N ASN A 240 34.25 1.76 28.21
CA ASN A 240 34.68 1.07 29.44
C ASN A 240 34.16 1.77 30.70
N ASN A 241 34.24 3.11 30.77
CA ASN A 241 33.76 3.89 31.92
C ASN A 241 32.25 3.79 32.13
N ASN A 242 31.50 3.50 31.07
CA ASN A 242 30.05 3.34 31.12
C ASN A 242 29.61 1.87 31.09
N ASN A 243 30.52 0.90 31.26
CA ASN A 243 30.24 -0.53 31.19
C ASN A 243 29.51 -0.98 29.90
N LEU A 244 29.77 -0.30 28.79
CA LEU A 244 29.22 -0.63 27.47
C LEU A 244 30.16 -1.59 26.73
N THR A 245 29.59 -2.53 25.98
CA THR A 245 30.39 -3.47 25.18
C THR A 245 31.13 -2.75 24.06
N GLN A 246 32.41 -3.08 23.87
CA GLN A 246 33.20 -2.56 22.74
C GLN A 246 32.70 -3.08 21.39
N SER A 247 31.95 -4.20 21.37
CA SER A 247 31.39 -4.76 20.14
C SER A 247 30.36 -3.86 19.44
N ILE A 248 29.92 -2.76 20.08
CA ILE A 248 29.07 -1.75 19.45
C ILE A 248 29.85 -0.90 18.44
N LEU A 249 31.17 -0.82 18.60
CA LEU A 249 32.09 -0.11 17.70
C LEU A 249 32.64 -1.12 16.69
N VAL A 250 32.10 -1.10 15.48
CA VAL A 250 32.41 -2.07 14.41
C VAL A 250 33.28 -1.43 13.34
N GLU A 251 34.12 -2.23 12.68
CA GLU A 251 34.86 -1.79 11.50
C GLU A 251 33.88 -1.30 10.42
N HIS A 252 34.21 -0.18 9.79
CA HIS A 252 33.34 0.44 8.81
C HIS A 252 33.40 -0.34 7.49
N ALA A 253 32.31 -1.05 7.14
CA ALA A 253 32.26 -1.94 5.97
C ALA A 253 32.61 -1.28 4.61
N LEU A 254 32.37 0.03 4.47
CA LEU A 254 32.73 0.78 3.25
C LEU A 254 34.13 1.43 3.29
N ASN A 255 34.80 1.43 4.47
CA ASN A 255 36.08 2.10 4.68
C ASN A 255 36.80 1.51 5.91
N SER A 256 37.63 0.48 5.71
CA SER A 256 38.30 -0.29 6.77
C SER A 256 39.19 0.54 7.71
N ASP A 257 39.60 1.74 7.31
CA ASP A 257 40.45 2.62 8.12
C ASP A 257 39.71 3.28 9.30
N PHE A 258 38.40 3.06 9.42
CA PHE A 258 37.56 3.67 10.44
C PHE A 258 36.68 2.64 11.16
N HIS A 259 36.32 2.96 12.41
CA HIS A 259 35.29 2.27 13.17
C HIS A 259 34.06 3.17 13.40
N ARG A 260 32.88 2.58 13.42
CA ARG A 260 31.62 3.28 13.67
C ARG A 260 30.75 2.53 14.68
N LEU A 261 29.89 3.28 15.36
CA LEU A 261 28.76 2.68 16.08
C LEU A 261 27.87 1.93 15.10
N CYS A 262 27.53 0.69 15.45
CA CYS A 262 26.63 -0.16 14.67
C CYS A 262 25.18 0.31 14.83
N ILE A 263 24.87 1.47 14.25
CA ILE A 263 23.54 2.09 14.23
C ILE A 263 23.26 2.68 12.84
N PRO A 264 21.99 2.74 12.39
CA PRO A 264 21.65 3.30 11.09
C PRO A 264 21.71 4.84 11.06
N ASN A 265 21.43 5.51 12.18
CA ASN A 265 21.62 6.96 12.36
C ASN A 265 21.71 7.30 13.85
N LYS A 266 22.16 8.53 14.16
CA LYS A 266 22.30 9.03 15.54
C LYS A 266 21.00 8.98 16.35
N GLY A 267 19.85 9.22 15.70
CA GLY A 267 18.53 9.20 16.35
C GLY A 267 18.16 7.84 16.94
N LYS A 268 18.65 6.74 16.35
CA LYS A 268 18.40 5.38 16.84
C LYS A 268 19.08 5.05 18.16
N ILE A 269 20.02 5.86 18.65
CA ILE A 269 20.61 5.67 19.99
C ILE A 269 19.51 5.67 21.07
N ASN A 270 18.47 6.47 20.90
CA ASN A 270 17.36 6.57 21.87
C ASN A 270 16.47 5.31 21.91
N GLU A 271 16.50 4.51 20.85
CA GLU A 271 15.69 3.29 20.69
C GLU A 271 16.47 2.01 21.05
N LEU A 272 17.80 2.12 21.29
CA LEU A 272 18.62 0.97 21.64
C LEU A 272 18.18 0.34 22.97
N THR A 273 18.13 -0.98 22.98
CA THR A 273 17.90 -1.80 24.17
C THR A 273 19.16 -2.60 24.49
N ALA A 274 19.38 -2.83 25.79
CA ALA A 274 20.38 -3.76 26.29
C ALA A 274 19.67 -5.02 26.79
N THR A 275 20.27 -6.18 26.52
CA THR A 275 19.82 -7.44 27.11
C THR A 275 20.50 -7.61 28.47
N ILE A 276 19.70 -7.69 29.53
CA ILE A 276 20.17 -8.00 30.88
C ILE A 276 19.67 -9.38 31.32
N GLN A 277 20.44 -10.09 32.12
CA GLN A 277 19.97 -11.33 32.74
C GLN A 277 19.12 -10.99 33.96
N GLY A 278 17.83 -11.35 33.90
CA GLY A 278 16.88 -11.27 35.01
C GLY A 278 16.46 -12.65 35.50
N THR A 279 15.67 -12.69 36.57
CA THR A 279 15.09 -13.93 37.08
C THR A 279 13.57 -13.82 37.04
N TYR A 280 12.90 -14.70 36.30
CA TYR A 280 11.43 -14.81 36.26
C TYR A 280 11.05 -16.22 36.70
N GLU A 281 10.24 -16.33 37.75
CA GLU A 281 9.84 -17.61 38.36
C GLU A 281 11.02 -18.56 38.67
N GLY A 282 12.14 -18.01 39.14
CA GLY A 282 13.34 -18.79 39.49
C GLY A 282 14.19 -19.27 38.31
N ARG A 283 13.86 -18.89 37.07
CA ARG A 283 14.68 -19.14 35.87
C ARG A 283 15.39 -17.87 35.43
N LEU A 284 16.65 -18.03 35.03
CA LEU A 284 17.39 -16.97 34.34
C LEU A 284 16.74 -16.71 32.98
N VAL A 285 16.30 -15.48 32.75
CA VAL A 285 15.70 -15.02 31.51
C VAL A 285 16.42 -13.75 31.05
N ASN A 286 16.56 -13.60 29.74
CA ASN A 286 17.07 -12.38 29.15
C ASN A 286 15.92 -11.36 29.06
N ILE A 287 16.08 -10.21 29.68
CA ILE A 287 15.12 -9.11 29.65
C ILE A 287 15.73 -7.98 28.82
N GLU A 288 15.00 -7.49 27.83
CA GLU A 288 15.37 -6.27 27.12
C GLU A 288 14.99 -5.05 27.95
N GLN A 289 15.98 -4.21 28.23
CA GLN A 289 15.78 -2.94 28.93
C GLN A 289 16.27 -1.79 28.06
N LYS A 290 15.54 -0.67 28.04
CA LYS A 290 16.01 0.55 27.40
C LYS A 290 17.32 1.02 28.04
N LEU A 291 18.23 1.56 27.24
CA LEU A 291 19.45 2.18 27.76
C LEU A 291 19.11 3.31 28.76
N SER A 292 19.93 3.45 29.80
CA SER A 292 19.87 4.61 30.69
C SER A 292 20.29 5.88 29.95
N ASP A 293 19.94 7.04 30.50
CA ASP A 293 20.28 8.31 29.86
C ASP A 293 21.79 8.57 29.86
N GLU A 294 22.52 8.07 30.87
CA GLU A 294 23.98 8.08 30.90
C GLU A 294 24.59 7.25 29.75
N HIS A 295 24.08 6.03 29.52
CA HIS A 295 24.52 5.19 28.42
C HIS A 295 24.23 5.84 27.05
N LYS A 296 23.04 6.44 26.88
CA LYS A 296 22.70 7.18 25.66
C LYS A 296 23.64 8.37 25.46
N GLN A 297 23.95 9.12 26.52
CA GLN A 297 24.86 10.25 26.45
C GLN A 297 26.27 9.81 26.05
N ALA A 298 26.77 8.71 26.63
CA ALA A 298 28.05 8.12 26.26
C ALA A 298 28.14 7.77 24.77
N LEU A 299 27.12 7.10 24.22
CA LEU A 299 27.05 6.79 22.79
C LEU A 299 26.96 8.03 21.90
N ASN A 300 26.20 9.05 22.33
CA ASN A 300 26.16 10.33 21.62
C ASN A 300 27.54 11.01 21.60
N SER A 301 28.27 11.00 22.73
CA SER A 301 29.63 11.53 22.81
C SER A 301 30.61 10.79 21.90
N ILE A 302 30.48 9.47 21.75
CA ILE A 302 31.28 8.70 20.79
C ILE A 302 30.94 9.10 19.35
N TYR A 303 29.67 9.30 19.03
CA TYR A 303 29.26 9.78 17.70
C TYR A 303 29.85 11.16 17.39
N ASP A 304 29.96 12.04 18.40
CA ASP A 304 30.54 13.38 18.25
C ASP A 304 32.05 13.36 17.99
N LEU A 305 32.74 12.23 18.21
CA LEU A 305 34.16 12.04 17.88
C LEU A 305 34.41 11.69 16.41
N TYR A 306 33.36 11.51 15.60
CA TYR A 306 33.47 11.13 14.20
C TYR A 306 34.23 12.18 13.38
N SER A 307 34.97 11.69 12.38
CA SER A 307 35.67 12.56 11.44
C SER A 307 34.70 13.29 10.52
N ASN A 308 34.96 14.57 10.26
CA ASN A 308 34.14 15.46 9.43
C ASN A 308 34.71 15.71 8.03
N ASP A 309 35.51 14.79 7.48
CA ASP A 309 36.07 14.92 6.13
C ASP A 309 35.00 14.68 5.05
N GLY A 310 34.50 15.76 4.45
CA GLY A 310 33.46 15.69 3.42
C GLY A 310 33.85 14.90 2.17
N ASN A 311 35.14 14.90 1.79
CA ASN A 311 35.60 14.16 0.61
C ASN A 311 35.57 12.65 0.86
N LYS A 312 36.05 12.21 2.03
CA LYS A 312 35.98 10.80 2.43
C LYS A 312 34.53 10.37 2.63
N LYS A 313 33.66 11.22 3.22
CA LYS A 313 32.23 10.93 3.34
C LYS A 313 31.57 10.72 1.98
N GLN A 314 31.88 11.56 0.98
CA GLN A 314 31.36 11.37 -0.36
C GLN A 314 31.86 10.06 -1.01
N ALA A 315 33.07 9.61 -0.69
CA ALA A 315 33.56 8.30 -1.12
C ALA A 315 32.78 7.14 -0.47
N ASN A 316 32.42 7.26 0.81
CA ASN A 316 31.52 6.32 1.48
C ASN A 316 30.14 6.29 0.81
N VAL A 317 29.55 7.45 0.51
CA VAL A 317 28.25 7.53 -0.18
C VAL A 317 28.28 6.82 -1.55
N LYS A 318 29.34 7.05 -2.35
CA LYS A 318 29.51 6.34 -3.63
C LYS A 318 29.63 4.82 -3.46
N SER A 319 30.38 4.38 -2.45
CA SER A 319 30.54 2.97 -2.13
C SER A 319 29.22 2.35 -1.65
N PHE A 320 28.48 3.08 -0.83
CA PHE A 320 27.13 2.72 -0.37
C PHE A 320 26.17 2.53 -1.54
N MET A 321 26.14 3.47 -2.50
CA MET A 321 25.30 3.33 -3.69
C MET A 321 25.77 2.20 -4.63
N THR A 322 27.05 1.87 -4.62
CA THR A 322 27.56 0.69 -5.34
C THR A 322 27.04 -0.60 -4.69
N GLU A 323 27.05 -0.69 -3.36
CA GLU A 323 26.44 -1.81 -2.62
C GLU A 323 24.92 -1.86 -2.80
N TRP A 324 24.26 -0.72 -2.85
CA TRP A 324 22.83 -0.59 -3.14
C TRP A 324 22.49 -1.20 -4.51
N ASP A 325 23.20 -0.81 -5.56
CA ASP A 325 22.92 -1.23 -6.94
C ASP A 325 23.24 -2.70 -7.21
N LYS A 326 24.01 -3.38 -6.35
CA LYS A 326 24.20 -4.85 -6.41
C LYS A 326 22.91 -5.62 -6.16
N ARG A 327 21.94 -5.00 -5.48
CA ARG A 327 20.64 -5.60 -5.14
C ARG A 327 19.61 -5.19 -6.18
N SER A 328 19.04 -6.16 -6.89
CA SER A 328 18.22 -5.90 -8.09
C SER A 328 16.99 -5.02 -7.80
N ASN A 329 16.28 -5.26 -6.70
CA ASN A 329 15.05 -4.51 -6.40
C ASN A 329 15.37 -3.09 -5.93
N LEU A 330 16.47 -2.93 -5.18
CA LEU A 330 16.95 -1.61 -4.76
C LEU A 330 17.43 -0.77 -5.94
N LYS A 331 18.09 -1.40 -6.91
CA LYS A 331 18.47 -0.74 -8.16
C LYS A 331 17.24 -0.27 -8.94
N ILE A 332 16.23 -1.14 -9.10
CA ILE A 332 14.95 -0.78 -9.74
C ILE A 332 14.29 0.40 -8.98
N LEU A 333 14.27 0.35 -7.65
CA LEU A 333 13.72 1.42 -6.81
C LEU A 333 14.41 2.76 -7.07
N ARG A 334 15.74 2.77 -7.11
CA ARG A 334 16.54 3.97 -7.36
C ARG A 334 16.26 4.55 -8.74
N GLU A 335 16.36 3.71 -9.77
CA GLU A 335 16.11 4.12 -11.15
C GLU A 335 14.69 4.67 -11.31
N TRP A 336 13.70 4.07 -10.65
CA TRP A 336 12.34 4.56 -10.65
C TRP A 336 12.20 5.90 -9.92
N TRP A 337 12.63 5.98 -8.66
CA TRP A 337 12.50 7.18 -7.82
C TRP A 337 13.16 8.41 -8.44
N ASP A 338 14.38 8.24 -8.96
CA ASP A 338 15.15 9.33 -9.54
C ASP A 338 14.55 9.86 -10.86
N ASN A 339 13.63 9.11 -11.48
CA ASN A 339 12.94 9.47 -12.72
C ASN A 339 11.48 9.91 -12.49
N ILE A 340 11.02 10.06 -11.24
CA ILE A 340 9.70 10.63 -10.96
C ILE A 340 9.69 12.11 -11.39
N PRO A 341 8.80 12.51 -12.31
CA PRO A 341 8.88 13.82 -12.97
C PRO A 341 8.62 15.00 -12.03
N ASN A 342 7.62 14.89 -11.15
CA ASN A 342 7.20 15.96 -10.23
C ASN A 342 7.14 15.47 -8.80
N GLY A 343 7.50 16.32 -7.85
CA GLY A 343 7.31 16.05 -6.44
C GLY A 343 5.82 16.06 -6.07
N PHE A 344 5.45 15.27 -5.08
CA PHE A 344 4.11 15.30 -4.50
C PHE A 344 4.15 15.02 -3.00
N SER A 345 3.11 15.43 -2.29
CA SER A 345 2.88 15.04 -0.90
C SER A 345 1.74 14.04 -0.81
N ILE A 346 1.90 13.01 0.02
CA ILE A 346 0.87 11.99 0.22
C ILE A 346 -0.14 12.49 1.25
N THR A 347 -1.43 12.53 0.89
CA THR A 347 -2.50 12.96 1.78
C THR A 347 -2.78 11.92 2.87
N SER A 348 -3.63 12.24 3.84
CA SER A 348 -4.09 11.26 4.83
C SER A 348 -4.78 10.05 4.19
N VAL A 349 -5.52 10.26 3.09
CA VAL A 349 -6.15 9.18 2.30
C VAL A 349 -5.08 8.30 1.65
N GLY A 350 -4.12 8.93 0.98
CA GLY A 350 -3.03 8.22 0.31
C GLY A 350 -2.16 7.43 1.30
N LYS A 351 -1.87 7.96 2.48
CA LYS A 351 -1.09 7.26 3.52
C LYS A 351 -1.80 5.99 3.98
N VAL A 352 -3.10 6.08 4.25
CA VAL A 352 -3.90 4.93 4.70
C VAL A 352 -3.97 3.86 3.60
N LEU A 353 -4.21 4.26 2.34
CA LEU A 353 -4.22 3.34 1.20
C LEU A 353 -2.87 2.66 1.01
N ALA A 354 -1.79 3.45 0.95
CA ALA A 354 -0.44 2.99 0.75
C ALA A 354 -0.03 2.00 1.84
N HIS A 355 -0.26 2.34 3.10
CA HIS A 355 0.11 1.50 4.24
C HIS A 355 -0.70 0.21 4.28
N SER A 356 -2.01 0.28 4.05
CA SER A 356 -2.88 -0.90 4.02
C SER A 356 -2.49 -1.85 2.88
N ASN A 357 -2.14 -1.30 1.71
CA ASN A 357 -1.64 -2.11 0.60
C ASN A 357 -0.25 -2.68 0.88
N ALA A 358 0.65 -1.93 1.55
CA ALA A 358 1.93 -2.45 1.99
C ALA A 358 1.76 -3.64 2.95
N GLN A 359 0.82 -3.57 3.89
CA GLN A 359 0.51 -4.67 4.82
C GLN A 359 -0.15 -5.87 4.14
N ARG A 360 -0.95 -5.64 3.10
CA ARG A 360 -1.45 -6.71 2.23
C ARG A 360 -0.29 -7.51 1.61
N CYS A 361 0.77 -6.82 1.19
CA CYS A 361 1.98 -7.42 0.62
C CYS A 361 2.90 -8.04 1.69
N ASP A 362 3.04 -7.41 2.85
CA ASP A 362 3.88 -7.89 3.96
C ASP A 362 3.22 -7.67 5.32
N LYS A 363 2.67 -8.75 5.88
CA LYS A 363 1.94 -8.73 7.16
C LYS A 363 2.83 -8.46 8.38
N THR A 364 4.16 -8.46 8.23
CA THR A 364 5.08 -8.15 9.33
C THR A 364 5.19 -6.65 9.59
N LEU A 365 4.59 -5.81 8.74
CA LEU A 365 4.65 -4.36 8.91
C LEU A 365 3.82 -3.87 10.10
N PRO A 366 4.35 -2.93 10.89
CA PRO A 366 3.64 -2.37 12.02
C PRO A 366 2.39 -1.56 11.58
N PRO A 367 1.41 -1.32 12.46
CA PRO A 367 0.07 -0.86 12.09
C PRO A 367 -0.08 0.65 11.82
N LEU A 368 0.52 1.22 10.78
CA LEU A 368 0.57 2.68 10.49
C LEU A 368 1.04 3.48 11.74
N VAL A 369 1.38 4.76 11.66
CA VAL A 369 1.60 5.59 12.87
C VAL A 369 0.66 6.76 12.81
#